data_AF-A0A6G3LNG9-F1
#
_entry.id   AF-A0A6G3LNG9-F1
#
_cell.length_a   1.000
_cell.length_b   1.000
_cell.length_c   1.000
_cell.angle_alpha   90.00
_cell.angle_beta   90.00
_cell.angle_gamma   90.00
#
_symmetry.space_group_name_H-M   'P 1'
#
loop_
_entity.id
_entity.type
_entity.pdbx_description
1 polymer ?
#
loop_
_entity_poly.entity_id
_entity_poly.type
_entity_poly.pdbx_seq_one_letter_code
_entity_poly.pdbx_strand_id
1 'polypeptide(L)'
;MTIRVIVTGLPSNIKVSIYAGSLKLGDIASGSQATFQLKEGTYALRLEPTTYDISGQVRYRLKNPTITVSSSSDVTFEYVKEVQVFIQKSAGFSRVRIDGNWYDLPAQLWLVAGQHELYAEPTVTLQSSSDSRTVYKFSRWLVGAAAYYSNPQTIQISDPVTVTAEYTTRKEYWVSIRTRYSSPVEGFYGESEVLRVSEPSEKVEGDVKYVFLGWFSQGGLYTKSNELMVTVSGPVLLESRWDKYYKVTVSCKPSAACKAEEYWYKEGSTFDPATYRVEDIVYSGSDTRYVFQGWSTGMQVVSSPLTVYKLYKTQYRVRVEPGEGGAFVEEGEWVDEGLTVTVRVESTRFGFPVQTVLTGFTAEGGSIESLDATQGWARVKVNAPTIVYVKWGKDYTPLYALLAVIAVVTVVSVAFLFRGGLSAPIGRVLATLRKEERAKPPTVQSEAAAPQAGTRVVSLEYLEGELARLVEETKRYRDYLEKLETAKAEGKVAEPAYGELKKEYTEKLAKLEEEIRELQEAKKKMEEQK
;
A
#
# COMPACT_ATOMS: atom_id res chain seq x y z
N MET A 1 100.72 -28.02 -13.10
CA MET A 1 99.82 -27.27 -12.21
C MET A 1 99.23 -28.21 -11.17
N THR A 2 99.06 -27.70 -9.94
CA THR A 2 98.56 -28.48 -8.80
C THR A 2 97.09 -28.13 -8.56
N ILE A 3 96.20 -29.10 -8.67
CA ILE A 3 94.78 -28.91 -8.36
C ILE A 3 94.43 -29.67 -7.09
N ARG A 4 93.90 -28.97 -6.09
CA ARG A 4 93.31 -29.60 -4.91
C ARG A 4 91.81 -29.71 -5.12
N VAL A 5 91.27 -30.91 -4.96
CA VAL A 5 89.86 -31.19 -5.15
C VAL A 5 89.24 -31.61 -3.83
N ILE A 6 88.14 -30.96 -3.47
CA ILE A 6 87.36 -31.20 -2.27
C ILE A 6 85.97 -31.66 -2.71
N VAL A 7 85.47 -32.75 -2.11
CA VAL A 7 84.11 -33.23 -2.34
C VAL A 7 83.31 -33.08 -1.06
N THR A 8 82.18 -32.39 -1.11
CA THR A 8 81.32 -32.15 0.04
C THR A 8 79.89 -32.62 -0.21
N GLY A 9 79.13 -32.82 0.88
CA GLY A 9 77.69 -33.09 0.83
C GLY A 9 77.30 -34.54 0.55
N LEU A 10 78.24 -35.45 0.28
CA LEU A 10 78.01 -36.89 0.23
C LEU A 10 78.25 -37.54 1.61
N PRO A 11 77.63 -38.70 1.91
CA PRO A 11 78.03 -39.56 3.03
C PRO A 11 79.51 -39.98 2.94
N SER A 12 80.21 -40.03 4.08
CA SER A 12 81.65 -40.29 4.16
C SER A 12 82.09 -41.67 3.66
N ASN A 13 81.16 -42.63 3.59
CA ASN A 13 81.39 -43.97 3.06
C ASN A 13 81.28 -44.05 1.52
N ILE A 14 80.93 -42.96 0.84
CA ILE A 14 80.78 -42.91 -0.62
C ILE A 14 82.02 -42.30 -1.27
N LYS A 15 82.49 -42.94 -2.35
CA LYS A 15 83.58 -42.48 -3.20
C LYS A 15 83.06 -42.10 -4.58
N VAL A 16 83.63 -41.06 -5.17
CA VAL A 16 83.33 -40.59 -6.52
C VAL A 16 84.60 -40.52 -7.35
N SER A 17 84.49 -40.83 -8.64
CA SER A 17 85.62 -40.79 -9.57
C SER A 17 85.77 -39.40 -10.15
N ILE A 18 86.98 -38.85 -10.11
CA ILE A 18 87.32 -37.57 -10.77
C ILE A 18 88.00 -37.83 -12.11
N TYR A 19 87.62 -37.02 -13.09
CA TYR A 19 88.21 -37.03 -14.42
C TYR A 19 88.66 -35.63 -14.84
N ALA A 20 89.74 -35.57 -15.61
CA ALA A 20 90.12 -34.40 -16.40
C ALA A 20 89.97 -34.77 -17.89
N GLY A 21 88.89 -34.30 -18.52
CA GLY A 21 88.47 -34.80 -19.83
C GLY A 21 88.11 -36.29 -19.77
N SER A 22 88.75 -37.12 -20.60
CA SER A 22 88.57 -38.58 -20.62
C SER A 22 89.46 -39.34 -19.62
N LEU A 23 90.44 -38.67 -19.01
CA LEU A 23 91.39 -39.32 -18.10
C LEU A 23 90.83 -39.36 -16.67
N LYS A 24 90.67 -40.57 -16.11
CA LYS A 24 90.37 -40.75 -14.69
C LYS A 24 91.62 -40.39 -13.86
N LEU A 25 91.49 -39.43 -12.94
CA LEU A 25 92.59 -39.02 -12.06
C LEU A 25 92.64 -39.85 -10.78
N GLY A 26 91.49 -40.31 -10.28
CA GLY A 26 91.39 -41.09 -9.05
C GLY A 26 89.98 -41.12 -8.47
N ASP A 27 89.86 -41.66 -7.27
CA ASP A 27 88.60 -41.68 -6.50
C ASP A 27 88.76 -40.86 -5.21
N ILE A 28 87.75 -40.05 -4.89
CA ILE A 28 87.75 -39.17 -3.71
C ILE A 28 86.56 -39.55 -2.83
N ALA A 29 86.81 -39.80 -1.55
CA ALA A 29 85.74 -39.98 -0.56
C ALA A 29 85.17 -38.62 -0.13
N SER A 30 83.88 -38.57 0.19
CA SER A 30 83.27 -37.34 0.69
C SER A 30 83.95 -36.82 1.96
N GLY A 31 84.08 -35.50 2.08
CA GLY A 31 84.79 -34.84 3.19
C GLY A 31 86.31 -35.00 3.14
N SER A 32 86.84 -35.73 2.15
CA SER A 32 88.27 -35.83 1.90
C SER A 32 88.70 -34.85 0.82
N GLN A 33 89.99 -34.54 0.80
CA GLN A 33 90.63 -33.77 -0.26
C GLN A 33 91.67 -34.63 -0.97
N ALA A 34 91.80 -34.46 -2.28
CA ALA A 34 92.85 -35.08 -3.08
C ALA A 34 93.58 -34.02 -3.90
N THR A 35 94.88 -34.20 -4.10
CA THR A 35 95.70 -33.29 -4.91
C THR A 35 96.19 -34.01 -6.15
N PHE A 36 96.01 -33.37 -7.31
CA PHE A 36 96.39 -33.93 -8.60
C PHE A 36 97.37 -32.98 -9.31
N GLN A 37 98.40 -33.58 -9.92
CA GLN A 37 99.35 -32.86 -10.78
C GLN A 37 98.92 -33.03 -12.23
N LEU A 38 98.59 -31.92 -12.89
CA LEU A 38 98.23 -31.87 -14.30
C LEU A 38 99.29 -31.10 -15.08
N LYS A 39 99.45 -31.39 -16.37
CA LYS A 39 100.30 -30.55 -17.25
C LYS A 39 99.70 -29.14 -17.34
N GLU A 40 100.50 -28.17 -17.77
CA GLU A 40 99.96 -26.84 -18.07
C GLU A 40 98.94 -26.94 -19.21
N GLY A 41 97.80 -26.31 -19.02
CA GLY A 41 96.68 -26.36 -19.95
C GLY A 41 95.34 -26.14 -19.26
N THR A 42 94.28 -26.08 -20.05
CA THR A 42 92.91 -25.92 -19.58
C THR A 42 92.22 -27.28 -19.53
N TYR A 43 91.68 -27.64 -18.37
CA TYR A 43 90.99 -28.91 -18.15
C TYR A 43 89.58 -28.69 -17.61
N ALA A 44 88.61 -29.41 -18.16
CA ALA A 44 87.29 -29.57 -17.58
C ALA A 44 87.31 -30.75 -16.61
N LEU A 45 87.28 -30.44 -15.30
CA LEU A 45 87.18 -31.44 -14.24
C LEU A 45 85.73 -31.85 -14.09
N ARG A 46 85.47 -33.16 -14.01
CA ARG A 46 84.13 -33.73 -13.79
C ARG A 46 84.19 -34.84 -12.75
N LEU A 47 83.09 -35.03 -12.03
CA LEU A 47 82.91 -36.18 -11.15
C LEU A 47 81.85 -37.13 -11.70
N GLU A 48 82.08 -38.42 -11.51
CA GLU A 48 81.09 -39.47 -11.78
C GLU A 48 80.92 -40.38 -10.55
N PRO A 49 79.66 -40.76 -10.22
CA PRO A 49 78.44 -40.38 -10.91
C PRO A 49 77.96 -38.97 -10.52
N THR A 50 77.29 -38.27 -11.44
CA THR A 50 76.67 -36.95 -11.16
C THR A 50 75.43 -37.07 -10.27
N THR A 51 74.87 -38.27 -10.14
CA THR A 51 73.80 -38.61 -9.20
C THR A 51 74.12 -39.94 -8.55
N TYR A 52 74.05 -40.00 -7.22
CA TYR A 52 74.27 -41.21 -6.43
C TYR A 52 72.99 -41.59 -5.69
N ASP A 53 72.37 -42.72 -6.05
CA ASP A 53 71.15 -43.21 -5.41
C ASP A 53 71.50 -44.10 -4.20
N ILE A 54 70.89 -43.85 -3.05
CA ILE A 54 71.12 -44.62 -1.82
C ILE A 54 70.01 -45.65 -1.57
N SER A 55 68.75 -45.30 -1.84
CA SER A 55 67.60 -46.09 -1.38
C SER A 55 66.38 -46.02 -2.30
N GLY A 56 66.52 -45.52 -3.53
CA GLY A 56 65.43 -45.29 -4.48
C GLY A 56 64.55 -44.07 -4.13
N GLN A 57 64.63 -43.58 -2.88
CA GLN A 57 63.89 -42.40 -2.38
C GLN A 57 64.82 -41.30 -1.86
N VAL A 58 66.12 -41.60 -1.72
CA VAL A 58 67.16 -40.63 -1.34
C VAL A 58 68.29 -40.75 -2.35
N ARG A 59 68.65 -39.61 -2.95
CA ARG A 59 69.79 -39.51 -3.86
C ARG A 59 70.63 -38.28 -3.54
N TYR A 60 71.85 -38.25 -4.04
CA TYR A 60 72.73 -37.09 -3.95
C TYR A 60 73.04 -36.63 -5.36
N ARG A 61 72.72 -35.38 -5.69
CA ARG A 61 72.97 -34.79 -7.01
C ARG A 61 74.10 -33.79 -6.93
N LEU A 62 75.03 -33.88 -7.86
CA LEU A 62 76.13 -32.95 -7.99
C LEU A 62 75.61 -31.61 -8.54
N LYS A 63 75.84 -30.53 -7.78
CA LYS A 63 75.37 -29.17 -8.14
C LYS A 63 76.20 -28.55 -9.26
N ASN A 64 77.49 -28.85 -9.27
CA ASN A 64 78.48 -28.32 -10.20
C ASN A 64 79.20 -29.48 -10.92
N PRO A 65 78.57 -30.13 -11.92
CA PRO A 65 79.09 -31.36 -12.53
C PRO A 65 80.39 -31.17 -13.32
N THR A 66 80.72 -29.93 -13.68
CA THR A 66 81.95 -29.62 -14.40
C THR A 66 82.51 -28.29 -13.93
N ILE A 67 83.81 -28.26 -13.66
CA ILE A 67 84.56 -27.06 -13.27
C ILE A 67 85.78 -26.96 -14.17
N THR A 68 85.97 -25.81 -14.81
CA THR A 68 87.12 -25.58 -15.69
C THR A 68 88.26 -24.97 -14.89
N VAL A 69 89.47 -25.51 -15.04
CA VAL A 69 90.70 -25.00 -14.43
C VAL A 69 91.78 -24.79 -15.48
N SER A 70 92.56 -23.71 -15.34
CA SER A 70 93.69 -23.37 -16.23
C SER A 70 94.98 -23.03 -15.46
N SER A 71 94.91 -23.01 -14.13
CA SER A 71 96.03 -22.75 -13.22
C SER A 71 95.87 -23.56 -11.94
N SER A 72 96.90 -23.60 -11.09
CA SER A 72 96.79 -24.23 -9.77
C SER A 72 95.68 -23.58 -8.94
N SER A 73 94.74 -24.38 -8.42
CA SER A 73 93.57 -23.88 -7.67
C SER A 73 92.97 -24.96 -6.77
N ASP A 74 92.17 -24.50 -5.81
CA ASP A 74 91.29 -25.35 -5.01
C ASP A 74 89.91 -25.40 -5.67
N VAL A 75 89.38 -26.60 -5.83
CA VAL A 75 88.13 -26.88 -6.54
C VAL A 75 87.22 -27.69 -5.64
N THR A 76 86.03 -27.15 -5.37
CA THR A 76 85.04 -27.83 -4.53
C THR A 76 83.88 -28.31 -5.38
N PHE A 77 83.61 -29.62 -5.34
CA PHE A 77 82.41 -30.23 -5.86
C PHE A 77 81.41 -30.46 -4.73
N GLU A 78 80.20 -29.94 -4.89
CA GLU A 78 79.16 -29.96 -3.87
C GLU A 78 78.01 -30.88 -4.32
N TYR A 79 77.79 -31.95 -3.57
CA TYR A 79 76.58 -32.75 -3.70
C TYR A 79 75.49 -32.20 -2.78
N VAL A 80 74.26 -32.19 -3.28
CA VAL A 80 73.08 -31.87 -2.48
C VAL A 80 72.25 -33.14 -2.27
N LYS A 81 71.81 -33.38 -1.04
CA LYS A 81 70.84 -34.45 -0.74
C LYS A 81 69.52 -34.07 -1.40
N GLU A 82 68.95 -34.97 -2.18
CA GLU A 82 67.60 -34.88 -2.71
C GLU A 82 66.79 -36.05 -2.17
N VAL A 83 65.55 -35.78 -1.78
CA VAL A 83 64.62 -36.78 -1.28
C VAL A 83 63.35 -36.77 -2.10
N GLN A 84 62.72 -37.94 -2.15
CA GLN A 84 61.50 -38.14 -2.88
C GLN A 84 60.30 -37.68 -2.06
N VAL A 85 59.53 -36.75 -2.62
CA VAL A 85 58.31 -36.22 -2.03
C VAL A 85 57.13 -36.69 -2.86
N PHE A 86 56.20 -37.39 -2.21
CA PHE A 86 54.99 -37.91 -2.82
C PHE A 86 53.83 -36.99 -2.51
N ILE A 87 53.18 -36.45 -3.52
CA ILE A 87 52.08 -35.50 -3.33
C ILE A 87 50.80 -36.17 -3.79
N GLN A 88 49.94 -36.47 -2.82
CA GLN A 88 48.71 -37.20 -3.08
C GLN A 88 47.60 -36.26 -3.52
N LYS A 89 46.83 -36.71 -4.51
CA LYS A 89 45.59 -36.06 -4.92
C LYS A 89 44.51 -36.31 -3.88
N SER A 90 43.72 -35.29 -3.57
CA SER A 90 42.51 -35.39 -2.73
C SER A 90 41.37 -34.56 -3.35
N ALA A 91 40.17 -34.64 -2.78
CA ALA A 91 39.03 -33.88 -3.29
C ALA A 91 39.27 -32.37 -3.12
N GLY A 92 39.15 -31.60 -4.20
CA GLY A 92 39.49 -30.17 -4.22
C GLY A 92 40.99 -29.87 -4.35
N PHE A 93 41.85 -30.90 -4.45
CA PHE A 93 43.29 -30.76 -4.54
C PHE A 93 43.84 -31.48 -5.78
N SER A 94 43.94 -30.74 -6.89
CA SER A 94 44.39 -31.27 -8.19
C SER A 94 45.78 -30.79 -8.61
N ARG A 95 46.28 -29.70 -8.02
CA ARG A 95 47.59 -29.13 -8.28
C ARG A 95 48.18 -28.49 -7.04
N VAL A 96 49.50 -28.43 -6.99
CA VAL A 96 50.27 -27.81 -5.89
C VAL A 96 51.34 -26.90 -6.48
N ARG A 97 51.60 -25.77 -5.82
CA ARG A 97 52.73 -24.91 -6.12
C ARG A 97 53.83 -25.17 -5.10
N ILE A 98 55.01 -25.56 -5.56
CA ILE A 98 56.21 -25.76 -4.74
C ILE A 98 57.30 -24.83 -5.24
N ASP A 99 57.79 -23.97 -4.35
CA ASP A 99 58.84 -22.98 -4.64
C ASP A 99 58.56 -22.17 -5.91
N GLY A 100 57.30 -21.76 -6.09
CA GLY A 100 56.85 -20.98 -7.23
C GLY A 100 56.43 -21.77 -8.47
N ASN A 101 56.70 -23.08 -8.54
CA ASN A 101 56.37 -23.92 -9.70
C ASN A 101 55.11 -24.77 -9.45
N TRP A 102 54.22 -24.85 -10.44
CA TRP A 102 53.00 -25.66 -10.35
C TRP A 102 53.21 -27.09 -10.84
N TYR A 103 52.59 -28.04 -10.14
CA TYR A 103 52.62 -29.47 -10.43
C TYR A 103 51.21 -30.06 -10.35
N ASP A 104 50.80 -30.85 -11.34
CA ASP A 104 49.54 -31.60 -11.34
C ASP A 104 49.64 -32.86 -10.48
N LEU A 105 48.52 -33.28 -9.88
CA LEU A 105 48.47 -34.35 -8.88
C LEU A 105 47.78 -35.64 -9.37
N PRO A 106 48.25 -36.82 -8.92
CA PRO A 106 49.35 -37.02 -7.97
C PRO A 106 50.73 -36.76 -8.59
N ALA A 107 51.67 -36.27 -7.79
CA ALA A 107 53.04 -35.96 -8.22
C ALA A 107 54.08 -36.69 -7.37
N GLN A 108 55.21 -37.03 -7.98
CA GLN A 108 56.38 -37.58 -7.30
C GLN A 108 57.59 -36.76 -7.71
N LEU A 109 58.14 -36.00 -6.76
CA LEU A 109 59.17 -34.99 -7.04
C LEU A 109 60.45 -35.31 -6.26
N TRP A 110 61.59 -34.98 -6.85
CA TRP A 110 62.87 -34.95 -6.15
C TRP A 110 63.13 -33.52 -5.68
N LEU A 111 63.04 -33.30 -4.37
CA LEU A 111 63.30 -32.00 -3.76
C LEU A 111 64.62 -32.04 -2.99
N VAL A 112 65.38 -30.95 -3.02
CA VAL A 112 66.63 -30.80 -2.25
C VAL A 112 66.29 -30.79 -0.76
N ALA A 113 67.03 -31.48 0.10
CA ALA A 113 66.76 -31.43 1.53
C ALA A 113 66.92 -29.98 2.05
N GLY A 114 65.88 -29.44 2.70
CA GLY A 114 65.83 -28.05 3.12
C GLY A 114 64.41 -27.48 3.23
N GLN A 115 64.32 -26.15 3.15
CA GLN A 115 63.04 -25.42 3.22
C GLN A 115 62.36 -25.39 1.86
N HIS A 116 61.06 -25.71 1.87
CA HIS A 116 60.19 -25.60 0.70
C HIS A 116 58.89 -24.89 1.05
N GLU A 117 58.42 -24.00 0.17
CA GLU A 117 57.09 -23.39 0.28
C GLU A 117 56.08 -24.27 -0.46
N LEU A 118 55.05 -24.70 0.27
CA LEU A 118 53.86 -25.32 -0.29
C LEU A 118 52.74 -24.29 -0.42
N TYR A 119 52.08 -24.29 -1.57
CA TYR A 119 50.86 -23.53 -1.78
C TYR A 119 49.82 -24.37 -2.54
N ALA A 120 48.59 -24.33 -2.05
CA ALA A 120 47.43 -24.89 -2.72
C ALA A 120 46.42 -23.78 -2.97
N GLU A 121 45.52 -23.99 -3.92
CA GLU A 121 44.46 -23.03 -4.16
C GLU A 121 43.58 -22.88 -2.91
N PRO A 122 43.40 -21.68 -2.36
CA PRO A 122 42.66 -21.50 -1.10
C PRO A 122 41.19 -21.87 -1.26
N THR A 123 40.66 -21.80 -2.48
CA THR A 123 39.29 -22.18 -2.81
C THR A 123 39.26 -22.80 -4.20
N VAL A 124 38.62 -23.96 -4.32
CA VAL A 124 38.39 -24.66 -5.58
C VAL A 124 36.90 -24.89 -5.75
N THR A 125 36.36 -24.51 -6.90
CA THR A 125 34.94 -24.69 -7.20
C THR A 125 34.78 -25.75 -8.27
N LEU A 126 34.03 -26.80 -7.96
CA LEU A 126 33.67 -27.85 -8.90
C LEU A 126 32.18 -27.71 -9.25
N GLN A 127 31.89 -27.37 -10.51
CA GLN A 127 30.52 -27.28 -10.99
C GLN A 127 29.93 -28.70 -11.14
N SER A 128 28.81 -28.97 -10.48
CA SER A 128 28.14 -30.28 -10.54
C SER A 128 27.02 -30.30 -11.60
N SER A 129 26.29 -29.19 -11.75
CA SER A 129 25.28 -28.95 -12.78
C SER A 129 25.18 -27.45 -13.07
N SER A 130 24.29 -26.97 -13.94
CA SER A 130 24.08 -25.51 -14.12
C SER A 130 23.71 -24.81 -12.81
N ASP A 131 22.99 -25.51 -11.93
CA ASP A 131 22.34 -24.93 -10.76
C ASP A 131 22.94 -25.41 -9.44
N SER A 132 24.04 -26.17 -9.49
CA SER A 132 24.72 -26.67 -8.28
C SER A 132 26.23 -26.76 -8.45
N ARG A 133 26.95 -26.45 -7.38
CA ARG A 133 28.42 -26.56 -7.33
C ARG A 133 28.89 -26.97 -5.93
N THR A 134 30.07 -27.57 -5.88
CA THR A 134 30.77 -27.87 -4.63
C THR A 134 31.95 -26.94 -4.49
N VAL A 135 32.03 -26.24 -3.37
CA VAL A 135 33.16 -25.37 -3.03
C VAL A 135 34.01 -26.06 -1.99
N TYR A 136 35.28 -26.27 -2.35
CA TYR A 136 36.33 -26.78 -1.48
C TYR A 136 37.11 -25.58 -0.94
N LYS A 137 37.17 -25.43 0.38
CA LYS A 137 38.00 -24.41 1.04
C LYS A 137 39.17 -25.09 1.75
N PHE A 138 40.38 -24.62 1.46
CA PHE A 138 41.59 -25.18 2.07
C PHE A 138 41.47 -25.17 3.60
N SER A 139 41.80 -26.31 4.22
CA SER A 139 41.75 -26.51 5.67
C SER A 139 43.15 -26.59 6.26
N ARG A 140 43.97 -27.52 5.75
CA ARG A 140 45.34 -27.77 6.25
C ARG A 140 46.16 -28.63 5.29
N TRP A 141 47.47 -28.60 5.47
CA TRP A 141 48.41 -29.56 4.92
C TRP A 141 48.62 -30.73 5.90
N LEU A 142 48.77 -31.93 5.35
CA LEU A 142 49.32 -33.10 6.04
C LEU A 142 50.67 -33.43 5.38
N VAL A 143 51.74 -33.39 6.17
CA VAL A 143 53.10 -33.70 5.73
C VAL A 143 53.62 -34.83 6.61
N GLY A 144 53.59 -36.06 6.09
CA GLY A 144 53.73 -37.26 6.89
C GLY A 144 52.63 -37.32 7.95
N ALA A 145 53.01 -37.33 9.23
CA ALA A 145 52.08 -37.31 10.36
C ALA A 145 51.77 -35.90 10.91
N ALA A 146 52.45 -34.86 10.41
CA ALA A 146 52.31 -33.49 10.90
C ALA A 146 51.23 -32.72 10.14
N ALA A 147 50.49 -31.85 10.84
CA ALA A 147 49.43 -31.01 10.29
C ALA A 147 49.78 -29.53 10.36
N TYR A 148 49.54 -28.78 9.28
CA TYR A 148 49.86 -27.36 9.16
C TYR A 148 48.68 -26.57 8.61
N TYR A 149 48.30 -25.48 9.26
CA TYR A 149 47.06 -24.74 8.96
C TYR A 149 47.27 -23.47 8.12
N SER A 150 48.53 -23.10 7.82
CA SER A 150 48.80 -21.94 6.96
C SER A 150 48.84 -22.33 5.48
N ASN A 151 48.54 -21.37 4.61
CA ASN A 151 48.64 -21.51 3.16
C ASN A 151 48.92 -20.13 2.55
N PRO A 152 50.12 -19.87 2.01
CA PRO A 152 51.24 -20.82 1.84
C PRO A 152 51.84 -21.31 3.16
N GLN A 153 52.52 -22.46 3.13
CA GLN A 153 53.21 -23.08 4.28
C GLN A 153 54.66 -23.43 3.92
N THR A 154 55.62 -22.95 4.69
CA THR A 154 57.02 -23.40 4.59
C THR A 154 57.25 -24.64 5.44
N ILE A 155 57.84 -25.70 4.87
CA ILE A 155 58.18 -26.94 5.56
C ILE A 155 59.66 -27.28 5.43
N GLN A 156 60.20 -27.98 6.42
CA GLN A 156 61.54 -28.56 6.36
C GLN A 156 61.43 -30.01 5.88
N ILE A 157 62.09 -30.32 4.77
CA ILE A 157 62.11 -31.66 4.20
C ILE A 157 63.53 -32.22 4.36
N SER A 158 63.69 -33.19 5.26
CA SER A 158 64.96 -33.89 5.46
C SER A 158 64.95 -35.29 4.86
N ASP A 159 63.80 -35.94 4.79
CA ASP A 159 63.62 -37.36 4.45
C ASP A 159 62.39 -37.55 3.55
N PRO A 160 62.26 -38.71 2.87
CA PRO A 160 61.12 -38.97 2.00
C PRO A 160 59.79 -38.81 2.74
N VAL A 161 58.84 -38.07 2.16
CA VAL A 161 57.60 -37.70 2.84
C VAL A 161 56.43 -37.65 1.88
N THR A 162 55.24 -37.95 2.40
CA THR A 162 53.97 -37.77 1.69
C THR A 162 53.33 -36.46 2.10
N VAL A 163 52.87 -35.69 1.11
CA VAL A 163 52.19 -34.40 1.29
C VAL A 163 50.77 -34.49 0.71
N THR A 164 49.78 -34.06 1.49
CA THR A 164 48.38 -33.97 1.07
C THR A 164 47.78 -32.66 1.57
N ALA A 165 46.90 -32.02 0.80
CA ALA A 165 46.06 -30.94 1.30
C ALA A 165 44.66 -31.46 1.64
N GLU A 166 44.12 -31.03 2.77
CA GLU A 166 42.74 -31.27 3.16
C GLU A 166 41.90 -30.01 2.95
N TYR A 167 40.68 -30.22 2.47
CA TYR A 167 39.70 -29.17 2.22
C TYR A 167 38.42 -29.44 3.01
N THR A 168 37.78 -28.38 3.51
CA THR A 168 36.38 -28.45 3.93
C THR A 168 35.48 -28.24 2.71
N THR A 169 34.34 -28.93 2.68
CA THR A 169 33.40 -28.88 1.56
C THR A 169 32.13 -28.17 1.97
N ARG A 170 31.59 -27.37 1.05
CA ARG A 170 30.21 -26.87 1.13
C ARG A 170 29.54 -27.03 -0.24
N LYS A 171 28.28 -27.45 -0.23
CA LYS A 171 27.44 -27.43 -1.41
C LYS A 171 26.83 -26.04 -1.56
N GLU A 172 26.74 -25.59 -2.80
CA GLU A 172 26.03 -24.35 -3.14
C GLU A 172 25.04 -24.61 -4.27
N TYR A 173 23.90 -23.94 -4.19
CA TYR A 173 22.83 -24.04 -5.18
C TYR A 173 22.53 -22.66 -5.76
N TRP A 174 22.15 -22.64 -7.03
CA TRP A 174 21.70 -21.43 -7.69
C TRP A 174 20.32 -21.03 -7.16
N VAL A 175 20.18 -19.77 -6.77
CA VAL A 175 18.93 -19.17 -6.33
C VAL A 175 18.62 -17.99 -7.23
N SER A 176 17.38 -17.90 -7.70
CA SER A 176 16.83 -16.77 -8.43
C SER A 176 15.43 -16.45 -7.88
N ILE A 177 15.32 -15.37 -7.11
CA ILE A 177 14.06 -14.85 -6.57
C ILE A 177 13.78 -13.54 -7.29
N ARG A 178 12.81 -13.58 -8.20
CA ARG A 178 12.37 -12.41 -8.98
C ARG A 178 11.33 -11.63 -8.20
N THR A 179 11.61 -10.35 -8.04
CA THR A 179 10.81 -9.38 -7.31
C THR A 179 10.32 -8.30 -8.25
N ARG A 180 9.22 -7.63 -7.88
CA ARG A 180 8.70 -6.48 -8.62
C ARG A 180 9.10 -5.16 -7.99
N TYR A 181 8.98 -5.03 -6.67
CA TYR A 181 9.25 -3.76 -5.97
C TYR A 181 10.45 -3.82 -5.04
N SER A 182 10.97 -5.01 -4.77
CA SER A 182 12.19 -5.21 -3.98
C SER A 182 13.39 -5.56 -4.85
N SER A 183 14.60 -5.56 -4.26
CA SER A 183 15.81 -6.01 -4.93
C SER A 183 15.75 -7.52 -5.22
N PRO A 184 16.06 -7.97 -6.44
CA PRO A 184 16.09 -9.39 -6.76
C PRO A 184 17.24 -10.09 -6.02
N VAL A 185 17.06 -11.38 -5.75
CA VAL A 185 18.11 -12.23 -5.15
C VAL A 185 18.55 -13.24 -6.21
N GLU A 186 19.81 -13.16 -6.62
CA GLU A 186 20.36 -14.02 -7.67
C GLU A 186 21.81 -14.41 -7.38
N GLY A 187 22.13 -15.72 -7.40
CA GLY A 187 23.48 -16.21 -7.18
C GLY A 187 23.56 -17.63 -6.63
N PHE A 188 24.79 -18.07 -6.34
CA PHE A 188 25.05 -19.33 -5.64
C PHE A 188 25.09 -19.09 -4.12
N TYR A 189 24.28 -19.84 -3.39
CA TYR A 189 24.15 -19.77 -1.93
C TYR A 189 24.46 -21.10 -1.29
N GLY A 190 24.97 -21.07 -0.05
CA GLY A 190 25.34 -22.27 0.69
C GLY A 190 24.13 -23.12 1.04
N GLU A 191 24.29 -24.44 1.03
CA GLU A 191 23.30 -25.34 1.61
C GLU A 191 23.04 -24.96 3.09
N SER A 192 21.77 -24.91 3.48
CA SER A 192 21.26 -24.43 4.77
C SER A 192 21.33 -22.91 5.00
N GLU A 193 21.79 -22.12 4.04
CA GLU A 193 21.70 -20.66 4.12
C GLU A 193 20.25 -20.20 4.11
N VAL A 194 19.91 -19.19 4.92
CA VAL A 194 18.54 -18.67 5.03
C VAL A 194 18.46 -17.32 4.34
N LEU A 195 17.69 -17.27 3.26
CA LEU A 195 17.43 -16.07 2.50
C LEU A 195 16.13 -15.42 2.97
N ARG A 196 16.15 -14.10 3.10
CA ARG A 196 15.00 -13.29 3.51
C ARG A 196 14.73 -12.23 2.46
N VAL A 197 13.52 -12.25 1.92
CA VAL A 197 13.04 -11.29 0.92
C VAL A 197 11.68 -10.82 1.37
N SER A 198 11.35 -9.55 1.15
CA SER A 198 10.03 -9.01 1.48
C SER A 198 9.55 -8.13 0.35
N GLU A 199 8.27 -8.21 0.01
CA GLU A 199 7.56 -7.30 -0.87
C GLU A 199 6.51 -6.53 -0.05
N PRO A 200 6.07 -5.34 -0.47
CA PRO A 200 4.93 -4.69 0.19
C PRO A 200 3.64 -5.51 -0.01
N SER A 201 2.68 -5.42 0.90
CA SER A 201 1.38 -6.08 0.74
C SER A 201 0.55 -5.47 -0.40
N GLU A 202 0.70 -4.17 -0.63
CA GLU A 202 0.14 -3.45 -1.77
C GLU A 202 1.02 -2.27 -2.19
N LYS A 203 0.88 -1.85 -3.44
CA LYS A 203 1.57 -0.69 -4.02
C LYS A 203 0.63 0.09 -4.93
N VAL A 204 0.47 1.38 -4.68
CA VAL A 204 -0.33 2.30 -5.52
C VAL A 204 0.60 3.14 -6.39
N GLU A 205 0.29 3.22 -7.68
CA GLU A 205 1.00 3.95 -8.73
C GLU A 205 -0.03 4.74 -9.57
N GLY A 206 -0.34 5.97 -9.14
CA GLY A 206 -1.41 6.76 -9.74
C GLY A 206 -2.78 6.10 -9.56
N ASP A 207 -3.49 5.88 -10.66
CA ASP A 207 -4.81 5.23 -10.68
C ASP A 207 -4.75 3.70 -10.83
N VAL A 208 -3.59 3.11 -10.57
CA VAL A 208 -3.36 1.66 -10.57
C VAL A 208 -2.87 1.22 -9.20
N LYS A 209 -3.45 0.15 -8.66
CA LYS A 209 -3.02 -0.50 -7.42
C LYS A 209 -2.63 -1.93 -7.72
N TYR A 210 -1.51 -2.37 -7.16
CA TYR A 210 -1.07 -3.77 -7.20
C TYR A 210 -1.19 -4.35 -5.80
N VAL A 211 -1.84 -5.51 -5.69
CA VAL A 211 -1.99 -6.25 -4.43
C VAL A 211 -1.16 -7.52 -4.53
N PHE A 212 -0.33 -7.76 -3.54
CA PHE A 212 0.55 -8.91 -3.52
C PHE A 212 -0.26 -10.21 -3.48
N LEU A 213 -0.05 -11.07 -4.48
CA LEU A 213 -0.76 -12.34 -4.59
C LEU A 213 -0.04 -13.48 -3.83
N GLY A 214 1.28 -13.47 -3.88
CA GLY A 214 2.11 -14.52 -3.32
C GLY A 214 3.44 -14.69 -4.05
N TRP A 215 4.30 -15.52 -3.47
CA TRP A 215 5.48 -16.06 -4.12
C TRP A 215 5.09 -17.34 -4.84
N PHE A 216 5.62 -17.56 -6.04
CA PHE A 216 5.31 -18.71 -6.87
C PHE A 216 6.58 -19.46 -7.27
N SER A 217 6.49 -20.78 -7.31
CA SER A 217 7.52 -21.69 -7.80
C SER A 217 6.93 -22.52 -8.93
N GLN A 218 7.54 -22.49 -10.12
CA GLN A 218 7.11 -23.28 -11.29
C GLN A 218 5.60 -23.16 -11.60
N GLY A 219 5.02 -21.97 -11.38
CA GLY A 219 3.60 -21.70 -11.59
C GLY A 219 2.69 -22.01 -10.41
N GLY A 220 3.14 -22.79 -9.42
CA GLY A 220 2.41 -23.07 -8.18
C GLY A 220 2.64 -22.02 -7.09
N LEU A 221 1.62 -21.75 -6.28
CA LEU A 221 1.72 -20.85 -5.13
C LEU A 221 2.63 -21.48 -4.07
N TYR A 222 3.72 -20.78 -3.74
CA TYR A 222 4.66 -21.16 -2.68
C TYR A 222 4.20 -20.63 -1.32
N THR A 223 3.90 -19.34 -1.22
CA THR A 223 3.31 -18.74 0.00
C THR A 223 2.57 -17.44 -0.33
N LYS A 224 1.54 -17.11 0.45
CA LYS A 224 0.81 -15.82 0.38
C LYS A 224 1.45 -14.73 1.23
N SER A 225 2.36 -15.09 2.13
CA SER A 225 3.09 -14.11 2.94
C SER A 225 3.93 -13.22 2.03
N ASN A 226 3.83 -11.91 2.19
CA ASN A 226 4.69 -10.94 1.51
C ASN A 226 6.12 -10.99 2.03
N GLU A 227 6.33 -11.54 3.23
CA GLU A 227 7.64 -11.94 3.75
C GLU A 227 7.98 -13.37 3.34
N LEU A 228 9.08 -13.54 2.63
CA LEU A 228 9.63 -14.80 2.18
C LEU A 228 10.87 -15.16 3.01
N MET A 229 10.84 -16.36 3.58
CA MET A 229 12.00 -17.00 4.21
C MET A 229 12.25 -18.34 3.53
N VAL A 230 13.43 -18.51 2.93
CA VAL A 230 13.81 -19.72 2.20
C VAL A 230 15.11 -20.26 2.77
N THR A 231 15.08 -21.50 3.24
CA THR A 231 16.30 -22.26 3.57
C THR A 231 16.76 -22.98 2.31
N VAL A 232 17.98 -22.72 1.87
CA VAL A 232 18.54 -23.28 0.64
C VAL A 232 18.88 -24.76 0.85
N SER A 233 18.06 -25.66 0.30
CA SER A 233 18.30 -27.11 0.28
C SER A 233 18.52 -27.67 -1.13
N GLY A 234 18.38 -26.83 -2.15
CA GLY A 234 18.48 -27.15 -3.56
C GLY A 234 18.35 -25.88 -4.40
N PRO A 235 18.32 -25.99 -5.75
CA PRO A 235 18.06 -24.84 -6.61
C PRO A 235 16.72 -24.18 -6.29
N VAL A 236 16.69 -22.85 -6.23
CA VAL A 236 15.48 -22.08 -5.92
C VAL A 236 15.15 -21.17 -7.09
N LEU A 237 13.93 -21.29 -7.62
CA LEU A 237 13.37 -20.38 -8.60
C LEU A 237 12.02 -19.90 -8.10
N LEU A 238 11.97 -18.64 -7.65
CA LEU A 238 10.75 -18.02 -7.14
C LEU A 238 10.47 -16.70 -7.85
N GLU A 239 9.20 -16.34 -7.93
CA GLU A 239 8.77 -15.03 -8.42
C GLU A 239 7.61 -14.47 -7.58
N SER A 240 7.64 -13.17 -7.33
CA SER A 240 6.47 -12.46 -6.78
C SER A 240 5.41 -12.30 -7.86
N ARG A 241 4.15 -12.59 -7.54
CA ARG A 241 3.00 -12.27 -8.41
C ARG A 241 2.06 -11.30 -7.73
N TRP A 242 1.33 -10.56 -8.56
CA TRP A 242 0.53 -9.42 -8.13
C TRP A 242 -0.79 -9.39 -8.88
N ASP A 243 -1.88 -9.10 -8.17
CA ASP A 243 -3.14 -8.74 -8.79
C ASP A 243 -3.15 -7.23 -9.07
N LYS A 244 -3.59 -6.86 -10.28
CA LYS A 244 -3.72 -5.46 -10.70
C LYS A 244 -5.14 -4.98 -10.45
N TYR A 245 -5.27 -3.74 -9.97
CA TYR A 245 -6.51 -3.05 -9.68
C TYR A 245 -6.49 -1.66 -10.32
N TYR A 246 -7.63 -1.21 -10.82
CA TYR A 246 -7.82 0.13 -11.35
C TYR A 246 -8.76 0.93 -10.45
N LYS A 247 -8.50 2.24 -10.40
CA LYS A 247 -9.33 3.19 -9.69
C LYS A 247 -10.61 3.47 -10.48
N VAL A 248 -11.76 3.34 -9.83
CA VAL A 248 -13.06 3.74 -10.34
C VAL A 248 -13.58 4.88 -9.50
N THR A 249 -13.78 6.04 -10.12
CA THR A 249 -14.29 7.24 -9.47
C THR A 249 -15.77 7.41 -9.80
N VAL A 250 -16.60 7.42 -8.78
CA VAL A 250 -18.04 7.69 -8.89
C VAL A 250 -18.29 9.14 -8.51
N SER A 251 -18.79 9.95 -9.44
CA SER A 251 -19.05 11.38 -9.28
C SER A 251 -20.50 11.74 -9.54
N CYS A 252 -20.90 12.98 -9.28
CA CYS A 252 -22.24 13.48 -9.59
C CYS A 252 -22.26 14.51 -10.72
N LYS A 253 -23.36 14.53 -11.48
CA LYS A 253 -23.72 15.63 -12.38
C LYS A 253 -25.13 16.13 -12.06
N PRO A 254 -25.30 17.39 -11.63
CA PRO A 254 -24.25 18.37 -11.36
C PRO A 254 -23.36 17.96 -10.17
N SER A 255 -22.11 18.45 -10.13
CA SER A 255 -21.13 18.10 -9.08
C SER A 255 -21.54 18.58 -7.68
N ALA A 256 -22.47 19.52 -7.60
CA ALA A 256 -23.06 19.96 -6.34
C ALA A 256 -24.02 18.93 -5.71
N ALA A 257 -24.45 17.90 -6.46
CA ALA A 257 -25.39 16.89 -5.97
C ALA A 257 -24.74 15.85 -5.05
N CYS A 258 -23.45 15.56 -5.17
CA CYS A 258 -22.73 14.72 -4.22
C CYS A 258 -21.21 14.87 -4.34
N LYS A 259 -20.47 14.39 -3.33
CA LYS A 259 -19.02 14.26 -3.39
C LYS A 259 -18.63 13.05 -4.24
N ALA A 260 -17.46 13.14 -4.88
CA ALA A 260 -16.88 11.99 -5.58
C ALA A 260 -16.44 10.91 -4.58
N GLU A 261 -16.67 9.65 -4.94
CA GLU A 261 -16.30 8.46 -4.20
C GLU A 261 -15.32 7.64 -5.05
N GLU A 262 -14.34 6.99 -4.42
CA GLU A 262 -13.28 6.27 -5.13
C GLU A 262 -13.20 4.83 -4.66
N TYR A 263 -13.11 3.90 -5.61
CA TYR A 263 -13.10 2.46 -5.37
C TYR A 263 -12.00 1.78 -6.18
N TRP A 264 -11.45 0.70 -5.65
CA TRP A 264 -10.44 -0.11 -6.34
C TRP A 264 -11.05 -1.41 -6.83
N TYR A 265 -11.03 -1.63 -8.15
CA TYR A 265 -11.57 -2.82 -8.79
C TYR A 265 -10.46 -3.64 -9.41
N LYS A 266 -10.50 -4.96 -9.23
CA LYS A 266 -9.52 -5.87 -9.84
C LYS A 266 -9.65 -5.79 -11.37
N GLU A 267 -8.54 -5.82 -12.08
CA GLU A 267 -8.52 -5.88 -13.54
C GLU A 267 -9.34 -7.07 -14.04
N GLY A 268 -10.23 -6.83 -14.99
CA GLY A 268 -11.17 -7.81 -15.53
C GLY A 268 -12.41 -8.07 -14.65
N SER A 269 -12.50 -7.47 -13.46
CA SER A 269 -13.73 -7.55 -12.65
C SER A 269 -14.84 -6.65 -13.20
N THR A 270 -16.07 -6.94 -12.80
CA THR A 270 -17.25 -6.19 -13.25
C THR A 270 -17.59 -5.08 -12.24
N PHE A 271 -17.71 -3.85 -12.73
CA PHE A 271 -18.33 -2.74 -12.03
C PHE A 271 -19.80 -2.67 -12.43
N ASP A 272 -20.69 -2.78 -11.44
CA ASP A 272 -22.13 -2.60 -11.63
C ASP A 272 -22.63 -1.42 -10.79
N PRO A 273 -22.95 -0.27 -11.42
CA PRO A 273 -23.44 0.90 -10.71
C PRO A 273 -24.78 0.67 -10.02
N ALA A 274 -25.59 -0.30 -10.45
CA ALA A 274 -26.89 -0.59 -9.83
C ALA A 274 -26.76 -1.18 -8.41
N THR A 275 -25.60 -1.72 -8.05
CA THR A 275 -25.32 -2.26 -6.71
C THR A 275 -25.06 -1.17 -5.66
N TYR A 276 -24.82 0.07 -6.10
CA TYR A 276 -24.52 1.17 -5.20
C TYR A 276 -25.80 1.80 -4.67
N ARG A 277 -25.81 2.11 -3.37
CA ARG A 277 -26.90 2.88 -2.77
C ARG A 277 -26.88 4.30 -3.35
N VAL A 278 -28.03 4.73 -3.85
CA VAL A 278 -28.23 6.09 -4.35
C VAL A 278 -29.30 6.78 -3.51
N GLU A 279 -29.07 8.06 -3.21
CA GLU A 279 -30.10 8.93 -2.65
C GLU A 279 -30.94 9.47 -3.81
N ASP A 280 -32.23 9.14 -3.82
CA ASP A 280 -33.16 9.55 -4.87
C ASP A 280 -33.33 11.07 -4.91
N ILE A 281 -33.24 11.73 -3.75
CA ILE A 281 -33.34 13.19 -3.61
C ILE A 281 -32.23 13.69 -2.70
N VAL A 282 -31.44 14.65 -3.19
CA VAL A 282 -30.42 15.36 -2.42
C VAL A 282 -30.79 16.83 -2.31
N TYR A 283 -30.94 17.34 -1.09
CA TYR A 283 -31.25 18.75 -0.86
C TYR A 283 -29.98 19.62 -0.84
N SER A 284 -30.03 20.73 -1.57
CA SER A 284 -28.99 21.75 -1.63
C SER A 284 -29.56 23.06 -1.09
N GLY A 285 -29.75 23.10 0.22
CA GLY A 285 -30.49 24.18 0.90
C GLY A 285 -32.01 23.97 0.89
N SER A 286 -32.76 25.01 1.21
CA SER A 286 -34.23 24.97 1.35
C SER A 286 -34.99 24.94 0.04
N ASP A 287 -34.40 25.48 -1.03
CA ASP A 287 -35.12 25.80 -2.27
C ASP A 287 -34.48 25.17 -3.52
N THR A 288 -33.46 24.34 -3.37
CA THR A 288 -32.87 23.54 -4.46
C THR A 288 -32.74 22.09 -4.02
N ARG A 289 -33.13 21.17 -4.89
CA ARG A 289 -32.88 19.73 -4.71
C ARG A 289 -32.47 19.09 -6.02
N TYR A 290 -31.81 17.95 -5.92
CA TYR A 290 -31.36 17.14 -7.02
C TYR A 290 -32.11 15.82 -7.00
N VAL A 291 -32.75 15.43 -8.10
CA VAL A 291 -33.49 14.18 -8.22
C VAL A 291 -32.72 13.22 -9.10
N PHE A 292 -32.43 12.02 -8.58
CA PHE A 292 -31.67 11.02 -9.30
C PHE A 292 -32.43 10.56 -10.56
N GLN A 293 -31.73 10.54 -11.70
CA GLN A 293 -32.28 10.07 -12.98
C GLN A 293 -31.71 8.73 -13.43
N GLY A 294 -30.50 8.40 -12.99
CA GLY A 294 -29.82 7.20 -13.42
C GLY A 294 -28.30 7.37 -13.44
N TRP A 295 -27.64 6.37 -14.03
CA TRP A 295 -26.19 6.32 -14.14
C TRP A 295 -25.75 6.67 -15.56
N SER A 296 -24.56 7.25 -15.71
CA SER A 296 -24.00 7.57 -17.04
C SER A 296 -23.59 6.35 -17.86
N THR A 297 -23.47 5.18 -17.22
CA THR A 297 -23.18 3.90 -17.85
C THR A 297 -23.92 2.79 -17.11
N GLY A 298 -24.17 1.68 -17.80
CA GLY A 298 -24.55 0.42 -17.18
C GLY A 298 -23.32 -0.34 -16.65
N MET A 299 -23.48 -1.66 -16.49
CA MET A 299 -22.44 -2.60 -16.09
C MET A 299 -21.24 -2.58 -17.05
N GLN A 300 -20.02 -2.55 -16.51
CA GLN A 300 -18.77 -2.48 -17.30
C GLN A 300 -17.71 -3.42 -16.74
N VAL A 301 -16.84 -3.94 -17.63
CA VAL A 301 -15.63 -4.67 -17.21
C VAL A 301 -14.50 -3.67 -17.00
N VAL A 302 -13.87 -3.71 -15.83
CA VAL A 302 -12.81 -2.77 -15.46
C VAL A 302 -11.49 -3.22 -16.07
N SER A 303 -11.07 -2.54 -17.14
CA SER A 303 -9.79 -2.77 -17.85
C SER A 303 -8.82 -1.59 -17.77
N SER A 304 -9.28 -0.45 -17.26
CA SER A 304 -8.51 0.78 -17.06
C SER A 304 -9.22 1.68 -16.03
N PRO A 305 -8.59 2.76 -15.54
CA PRO A 305 -9.26 3.71 -14.67
C PRO A 305 -10.53 4.29 -15.32
N LEU A 306 -11.62 4.39 -14.56
CA LEU A 306 -12.93 4.80 -15.07
C LEU A 306 -13.56 5.87 -14.18
N THR A 307 -14.23 6.85 -14.77
CA THR A 307 -15.12 7.76 -14.06
C THR A 307 -16.58 7.51 -14.47
N VAL A 308 -17.45 7.28 -13.49
CA VAL A 308 -18.88 7.06 -13.66
C VAL A 308 -19.65 8.18 -12.97
N TYR A 309 -20.74 8.65 -13.58
CA TYR A 309 -21.56 9.72 -13.01
C TYR A 309 -22.93 9.22 -12.55
N LYS A 310 -23.31 9.58 -11.33
CA LYS A 310 -24.70 9.65 -10.88
C LYS A 310 -25.31 10.90 -11.55
N LEU A 311 -26.32 10.70 -12.39
CA LEU A 311 -26.99 11.77 -13.11
C LEU A 311 -28.20 12.23 -12.28
N TYR A 312 -28.23 13.52 -11.99
CA TYR A 312 -29.30 14.17 -11.26
C TYR A 312 -29.91 15.28 -12.10
N LYS A 313 -31.22 15.47 -11.94
CA LYS A 313 -31.96 16.62 -12.44
C LYS A 313 -32.08 17.66 -11.33
N THR A 314 -31.80 18.92 -11.65
CA THR A 314 -32.02 20.03 -10.73
C THR A 314 -33.51 20.35 -10.65
N GLN A 315 -34.02 20.48 -9.43
CA GLN A 315 -35.35 21.00 -9.14
C GLN A 315 -35.27 22.20 -8.21
N TYR A 316 -36.09 23.20 -8.48
CA TYR A 316 -36.21 24.38 -7.66
C TYR A 316 -37.57 24.43 -6.99
N ARG A 317 -37.59 24.97 -5.77
CA ARG A 317 -38.83 25.21 -5.06
C ARG A 317 -39.48 26.47 -5.60
N VAL A 318 -40.75 26.36 -5.97
CA VAL A 318 -41.63 27.45 -6.35
C VAL A 318 -42.55 27.73 -5.17
N ARG A 319 -42.44 28.93 -4.61
CA ARG A 319 -43.33 29.45 -3.57
C ARG A 319 -44.24 30.50 -4.17
N VAL A 320 -45.46 30.57 -3.67
CA VAL A 320 -46.40 31.61 -4.05
C VAL A 320 -46.77 32.35 -2.78
N GLU A 321 -46.61 33.67 -2.81
CA GLU A 321 -47.13 34.51 -1.75
C GLU A 321 -48.65 34.60 -1.92
N PRO A 322 -49.45 34.03 -1.01
CA PRO A 322 -50.87 33.77 -1.24
C PRO A 322 -51.69 35.05 -1.47
N GLY A 323 -51.21 36.19 -0.96
CA GLY A 323 -51.93 37.47 -1.03
C GLY A 323 -53.32 37.40 -0.40
N GLU A 324 -54.17 38.38 -0.72
CA GLU A 324 -55.54 38.46 -0.16
C GLU A 324 -56.50 37.41 -0.76
N GLY A 325 -56.18 36.79 -1.90
CA GLY A 325 -57.09 35.92 -2.67
C GLY A 325 -56.77 34.43 -2.68
N GLY A 326 -55.78 33.98 -1.90
CA GLY A 326 -55.32 32.58 -1.84
C GLY A 326 -54.67 32.12 -3.14
N ALA A 327 -53.37 31.82 -3.13
CA ALA A 327 -52.66 31.43 -4.34
C ALA A 327 -51.79 30.19 -4.11
N PHE A 328 -51.73 29.32 -5.12
CA PHE A 328 -51.05 28.03 -5.03
C PHE A 328 -50.47 27.60 -6.39
N VAL A 329 -49.55 26.64 -6.33
CA VAL A 329 -48.92 26.01 -7.50
C VAL A 329 -49.70 24.74 -7.84
N GLU A 330 -50.20 24.60 -9.08
CA GLU A 330 -51.05 23.47 -9.44
C GLU A 330 -50.30 22.13 -9.48
N GLU A 331 -49.09 22.14 -10.03
CA GLU A 331 -48.29 20.93 -10.27
C GLU A 331 -47.38 20.53 -9.09
N GLY A 332 -47.48 21.27 -7.97
CA GLY A 332 -46.67 21.07 -6.76
C GLY A 332 -45.46 22.01 -6.65
N GLU A 333 -44.90 22.10 -5.45
CA GLU A 333 -43.88 23.12 -5.13
C GLU A 333 -42.50 22.88 -5.76
N TRP A 334 -42.17 21.66 -6.18
CA TRP A 334 -40.83 21.35 -6.70
C TRP A 334 -40.88 21.11 -8.19
N VAL A 335 -40.24 22.02 -8.93
CA VAL A 335 -40.30 22.06 -10.39
C VAL A 335 -38.92 21.84 -10.96
N ASP A 336 -38.85 21.00 -11.99
CA ASP A 336 -37.66 20.76 -12.78
C ASP A 336 -37.13 22.06 -13.41
N GLU A 337 -35.82 22.25 -13.33
CA GLU A 337 -35.13 23.37 -13.97
C GLU A 337 -35.47 23.44 -15.47
N GLY A 338 -35.82 24.63 -15.93
CA GLY A 338 -36.22 24.93 -17.30
C GLY A 338 -37.68 24.66 -17.63
N LEU A 339 -38.44 23.97 -16.76
CA LEU A 339 -39.87 23.74 -16.97
C LEU A 339 -40.72 24.93 -16.53
N THR A 340 -41.97 24.93 -17.00
CA THR A 340 -42.99 25.93 -16.67
C THR A 340 -44.03 25.34 -15.74
N VAL A 341 -44.44 26.11 -14.75
CA VAL A 341 -45.47 25.72 -13.76
C VAL A 341 -46.63 26.70 -13.78
N THR A 342 -47.83 26.24 -13.43
CA THR A 342 -49.03 27.07 -13.37
C THR A 342 -49.32 27.50 -11.94
N VAL A 343 -49.38 28.81 -11.72
CA VAL A 343 -49.84 29.41 -10.47
C VAL A 343 -51.27 29.88 -10.65
N ARG A 344 -52.15 29.53 -9.69
CA ARG A 344 -53.54 29.96 -9.67
C ARG A 344 -53.90 30.69 -8.40
N VAL A 345 -54.89 31.59 -8.50
CA VAL A 345 -55.59 32.18 -7.36
C VAL A 345 -56.97 31.57 -7.19
N GLU A 346 -57.43 31.41 -5.96
CA GLU A 346 -58.75 30.86 -5.65
C GLU A 346 -59.89 31.81 -6.02
N SER A 347 -59.66 33.12 -5.90
CA SER A 347 -60.65 34.15 -6.21
C SER A 347 -60.00 35.36 -6.86
N THR A 348 -60.43 35.74 -8.06
CA THR A 348 -59.88 36.90 -8.79
C THR A 348 -60.45 38.24 -8.33
N ARG A 349 -61.54 38.23 -7.54
CA ARG A 349 -62.22 39.41 -7.01
C ARG A 349 -62.86 39.13 -5.66
N PHE A 350 -62.76 40.05 -4.72
CA PHE A 350 -63.50 39.99 -3.44
C PHE A 350 -63.61 41.39 -2.80
N GLY A 351 -64.57 41.55 -1.89
CA GLY A 351 -64.87 42.82 -1.23
C GLY A 351 -66.06 43.60 -1.84
N PHE A 352 -66.68 44.45 -1.02
CA PHE A 352 -67.74 45.37 -1.40
C PHE A 352 -67.80 46.51 -0.36
N PRO A 353 -68.03 47.78 -0.74
CA PRO A 353 -68.27 48.30 -2.09
C PRO A 353 -66.99 48.55 -2.91
N VAL A 354 -65.81 48.51 -2.28
CA VAL A 354 -64.52 48.53 -2.97
C VAL A 354 -64.08 47.08 -3.15
N GLN A 355 -63.82 46.67 -4.40
CA GLN A 355 -63.34 45.34 -4.72
C GLN A 355 -61.81 45.33 -4.77
N THR A 356 -61.19 44.32 -4.18
CA THR A 356 -59.82 43.94 -4.54
C THR A 356 -59.91 43.05 -5.78
N VAL A 357 -59.20 43.40 -6.85
CA VAL A 357 -59.18 42.66 -8.13
C VAL A 357 -57.76 42.22 -8.47
N LEU A 358 -57.60 41.02 -9.02
CA LEU A 358 -56.33 40.53 -9.50
C LEU A 358 -55.87 41.39 -10.69
N THR A 359 -54.68 41.97 -10.58
CA THR A 359 -54.09 42.84 -11.63
C THR A 359 -52.93 42.19 -12.37
N GLY A 360 -52.33 41.14 -11.80
CA GLY A 360 -51.29 40.36 -12.47
C GLY A 360 -50.44 39.53 -11.52
N PHE A 361 -49.33 39.03 -12.03
CA PHE A 361 -48.34 38.24 -11.30
C PHE A 361 -46.94 38.78 -11.56
N THR A 362 -46.03 38.59 -10.61
CA THR A 362 -44.60 38.79 -10.79
C THR A 362 -43.84 37.62 -10.19
N ALA A 363 -42.72 37.24 -10.81
CA ALA A 363 -41.85 36.18 -10.31
C ALA A 363 -40.45 36.73 -10.02
N GLU A 364 -39.90 36.37 -8.87
CA GLU A 364 -38.49 36.55 -8.51
C GLU A 364 -37.78 35.22 -8.72
N GLY A 365 -36.62 35.21 -9.39
CA GLY A 365 -35.87 33.98 -9.74
C GLY A 365 -36.41 33.20 -10.94
N GLY A 366 -37.64 33.48 -11.38
CA GLY A 366 -38.26 32.92 -12.58
C GLY A 366 -38.73 34.00 -13.57
N SER A 367 -39.43 33.58 -14.63
CA SER A 367 -40.04 34.51 -15.59
C SER A 367 -41.48 34.12 -15.91
N ILE A 368 -42.40 35.09 -15.91
CA ILE A 368 -43.78 34.87 -16.36
C ILE A 368 -43.77 34.73 -17.89
N GLU A 369 -44.14 33.56 -18.41
CA GLU A 369 -44.23 33.33 -19.86
C GLU A 369 -45.60 33.70 -20.42
N SER A 370 -46.67 33.45 -19.65
CA SER A 370 -48.04 33.83 -20.01
C SER A 370 -48.90 33.99 -18.76
N LEU A 371 -49.94 34.81 -18.83
CA LEU A 371 -50.88 35.01 -17.72
C LEU A 371 -52.27 35.36 -18.25
N ASP A 372 -53.28 35.04 -17.45
CA ASP A 372 -54.65 35.50 -17.62
C ASP A 372 -55.21 35.93 -16.26
N ALA A 373 -55.21 37.25 -16.02
CA ALA A 373 -55.71 37.82 -14.78
C ALA A 373 -57.24 37.69 -14.62
N THR A 374 -57.97 37.44 -15.72
CA THR A 374 -59.42 37.23 -15.65
C THR A 374 -59.75 35.81 -15.19
N GLN A 375 -58.95 34.84 -15.64
CA GLN A 375 -59.05 33.43 -15.26
C GLN A 375 -58.22 33.08 -14.02
N GLY A 376 -57.43 34.03 -13.50
CA GLY A 376 -56.72 33.88 -12.24
C GLY A 376 -55.47 33.01 -12.29
N TRP A 377 -54.77 32.95 -13.42
CA TRP A 377 -53.58 32.08 -13.55
C TRP A 377 -52.38 32.75 -14.25
N ALA A 378 -51.19 32.23 -13.97
CA ALA A 378 -49.96 32.55 -14.68
C ALA A 378 -49.07 31.31 -14.87
N ARG A 379 -48.40 31.20 -16.03
CA ARG A 379 -47.35 30.21 -16.28
C ARG A 379 -45.98 30.83 -16.04
N VAL A 380 -45.21 30.20 -15.17
CA VAL A 380 -43.91 30.68 -14.70
C VAL A 380 -42.83 29.69 -15.10
N LYS A 381 -41.84 30.14 -15.87
CA LYS A 381 -40.63 29.36 -16.17
C LYS A 381 -39.68 29.39 -14.98
N VAL A 382 -39.23 28.21 -14.56
CA VAL A 382 -38.42 28.01 -13.35
C VAL A 382 -36.98 27.70 -13.74
N ASN A 383 -36.07 28.67 -13.60
CA ASN A 383 -34.63 28.45 -13.83
C ASN A 383 -33.78 28.63 -12.55
N ALA A 384 -34.43 28.99 -11.44
CA ALA A 384 -33.82 29.18 -10.12
C ALA A 384 -34.92 29.06 -9.04
N PRO A 385 -34.58 29.05 -7.74
CA PRO A 385 -35.57 29.21 -6.67
C PRO A 385 -36.51 30.38 -6.97
N THR A 386 -37.82 30.10 -7.07
CA THR A 386 -38.78 31.07 -7.60
C THR A 386 -39.83 31.43 -6.55
N ILE A 387 -40.05 32.73 -6.34
CA ILE A 387 -41.16 33.25 -5.53
C ILE A 387 -42.10 34.02 -6.44
N VAL A 388 -43.38 33.64 -6.45
CA VAL A 388 -44.42 34.28 -7.25
C VAL A 388 -45.27 35.17 -6.36
N TYR A 389 -45.29 36.45 -6.70
CA TYR A 389 -46.09 37.47 -6.03
C TYR A 389 -47.34 37.76 -6.85
N VAL A 390 -48.49 37.68 -6.19
CA VAL A 390 -49.79 38.05 -6.77
C VAL A 390 -50.03 39.55 -6.59
N LYS A 391 -50.31 40.26 -7.68
CA LYS A 391 -50.56 41.70 -7.66
C LYS A 391 -52.04 42.00 -7.59
N TRP A 392 -52.44 42.76 -6.57
CA TRP A 392 -53.82 43.17 -6.35
C TRP A 392 -54.00 44.67 -6.55
N GLY A 393 -55.11 45.05 -7.20
CA GLY A 393 -55.54 46.44 -7.36
C GLY A 393 -56.90 46.66 -6.69
N LYS A 394 -57.25 47.93 -6.46
CA LYS A 394 -58.59 48.30 -5.94
C LYS A 394 -59.47 48.76 -7.10
N ASP A 395 -60.62 48.13 -7.25
CA ASP A 395 -61.69 48.51 -8.17
C ASP A 395 -62.80 49.23 -7.40
N TYR A 396 -62.91 50.53 -7.65
CA TYR A 396 -63.89 51.42 -7.04
C TYR A 396 -65.17 51.53 -7.88
N THR A 397 -65.26 50.85 -9.03
CA THR A 397 -66.45 50.89 -9.90
C THR A 397 -67.74 50.53 -9.17
N PRO A 398 -67.79 49.47 -8.33
CA PRO A 398 -68.99 49.14 -7.58
C PRO A 398 -69.32 50.20 -6.51
N LEU A 399 -68.32 50.84 -5.91
CA LEU A 399 -68.52 51.96 -4.97
C LEU A 399 -69.10 53.18 -5.67
N TYR A 400 -68.56 53.57 -6.82
CA TYR A 400 -69.11 54.68 -7.60
C TYR A 400 -70.51 54.38 -8.12
N ALA A 401 -70.78 53.14 -8.52
CA ALA A 401 -72.13 52.69 -8.88
C ALA A 401 -73.09 52.75 -7.68
N LEU A 402 -72.67 52.30 -6.50
CA LEU A 402 -73.47 52.39 -5.27
C LEU A 402 -73.75 53.84 -4.87
N LEU A 403 -72.74 54.72 -4.93
CA LEU A 403 -72.90 56.15 -4.66
C LEU A 403 -73.83 56.81 -5.68
N ALA A 404 -73.76 56.43 -6.96
CA ALA A 404 -74.68 56.90 -7.99
C ALA A 404 -76.12 56.43 -7.71
N VAL A 405 -76.33 55.18 -7.30
CA VAL A 405 -77.67 54.68 -6.89
C VAL A 405 -78.19 55.44 -5.67
N ILE A 406 -77.37 55.65 -4.63
CA ILE A 406 -77.75 56.44 -3.44
C ILE A 406 -78.08 57.89 -3.82
N ALA A 407 -77.31 58.51 -4.73
CA ALA A 407 -77.59 59.85 -5.23
C ALA A 407 -78.94 59.91 -5.99
N VAL A 408 -79.26 58.91 -6.81
CA VAL A 408 -80.57 58.81 -7.48
C VAL A 408 -81.69 58.60 -6.45
N VAL A 409 -81.52 57.71 -5.48
CA VAL A 409 -82.53 57.47 -4.43
C VAL A 409 -82.77 58.72 -3.58
N THR A 410 -81.73 59.44 -3.19
CA THR A 410 -81.86 60.69 -2.43
C THR A 410 -82.55 61.78 -3.25
N VAL A 411 -82.25 61.93 -4.54
CA VAL A 411 -82.97 62.85 -5.45
C VAL A 411 -84.44 62.46 -5.57
N VAL A 412 -84.77 61.17 -5.67
CA VAL A 412 -86.16 60.67 -5.72
C VAL A 412 -86.89 60.85 -4.39
N SER A 413 -86.25 60.60 -3.24
CA SER A 413 -86.82 60.83 -1.91
C SER A 413 -87.04 62.33 -1.62
N VAL A 414 -86.13 63.20 -2.07
CA VAL A 414 -86.31 64.66 -2.00
C VAL A 414 -87.43 65.11 -2.94
N ALA A 415 -87.54 64.54 -4.16
CA ALA A 415 -88.67 64.80 -5.06
C ALA A 415 -90.01 64.30 -4.49
N PHE A 416 -90.02 63.20 -3.73
CA PHE A 416 -91.20 62.72 -3.01
C PHE A 416 -91.55 63.62 -1.81
N LEU A 417 -90.56 64.14 -1.08
CA LEU A 417 -90.73 65.13 -0.01
C LEU A 417 -91.24 66.50 -0.53
N PHE A 418 -90.99 66.85 -1.79
CA PHE A 418 -91.52 68.07 -2.42
C PHE A 418 -92.89 67.90 -3.11
N ARG A 419 -93.50 66.69 -3.13
CA ARG A 419 -94.79 66.44 -3.82
C ARG A 419 -95.96 65.97 -2.94
N GLY A 420 -95.80 65.86 -1.63
CA GLY A 420 -96.92 65.51 -0.75
C GLY A 420 -96.71 65.99 0.69
N GLY A 421 -97.48 67.00 1.09
CA GLY A 421 -97.55 67.45 2.47
C GLY A 421 -98.40 66.54 3.37
N LEU A 422 -98.07 66.62 4.67
CA LEU A 422 -98.77 66.09 5.87
C LEU A 422 -98.60 64.58 6.11
N SER A 423 -98.30 64.07 7.31
CA SER A 423 -98.08 64.64 8.64
C SER A 423 -97.47 63.53 9.53
N ALA A 424 -96.53 63.87 10.41
CA ALA A 424 -96.08 62.99 11.50
C ALA A 424 -97.20 62.78 12.56
N PRO A 425 -97.10 61.78 13.47
CA PRO A 425 -96.28 62.00 14.66
C PRO A 425 -95.47 60.79 15.16
N ILE A 426 -94.53 61.16 16.02
CA ILE A 426 -93.52 60.38 16.75
C ILE A 426 -94.15 59.47 17.82
N GLY A 427 -93.59 58.28 18.05
CA GLY A 427 -93.92 57.45 19.23
C GLY A 427 -93.16 56.13 19.38
N ARG A 428 -91.93 56.20 19.91
CA ARG A 428 -91.18 55.21 20.72
C ARG A 428 -91.62 53.73 20.73
N VAL A 429 -90.70 52.82 20.35
CA VAL A 429 -90.34 51.66 21.17
C VAL A 429 -88.82 51.50 21.17
N LEU A 430 -88.24 51.54 22.37
CA LEU A 430 -86.85 51.20 22.69
C LEU A 430 -86.93 50.22 23.87
N ALA A 431 -86.01 49.24 23.88
CA ALA A 431 -85.75 48.22 24.91
C ALA A 431 -86.70 47.01 24.90
N THR A 432 -86.26 45.74 24.99
CA THR A 432 -85.16 45.21 25.82
C THR A 432 -84.81 43.76 25.41
N LEU A 433 -83.53 43.38 25.55
CA LEU A 433 -82.91 42.06 25.89
C LEU A 433 -81.55 42.01 25.17
N ARG A 434 -80.38 42.34 25.75
CA ARG A 434 -79.70 42.01 27.03
C ARG A 434 -79.19 40.56 27.11
N LYS A 435 -77.87 40.44 27.39
CA LYS A 435 -77.03 39.25 27.73
C LYS A 435 -76.38 38.62 26.47
N GLU A 436 -75.07 38.51 26.27
CA GLU A 436 -73.90 38.09 27.07
C GLU A 436 -72.67 38.95 26.69
N GLU A 437 -71.87 39.49 27.61
CA GLU A 437 -70.79 38.86 28.40
C GLU A 437 -69.38 39.18 27.84
N ARG A 438 -68.61 39.83 28.71
CA ARG A 438 -67.17 40.06 28.75
C ARG A 438 -66.29 39.20 27.82
N ALA A 439 -65.43 39.87 27.05
CA ALA A 439 -64.00 39.56 27.06
C ALA A 439 -63.17 40.83 26.76
N LYS A 440 -62.15 41.07 27.59
CA LYS A 440 -61.15 42.14 27.48
C LYS A 440 -60.39 42.10 26.14
N PRO A 441 -59.93 43.23 25.60
CA PRO A 441 -58.82 43.21 24.64
C PRO A 441 -57.52 42.91 25.42
N PRO A 442 -56.63 42.02 24.95
CA PRO A 442 -55.26 42.05 25.43
C PRO A 442 -54.58 43.28 24.84
N THR A 443 -54.29 44.22 25.72
CA THR A 443 -53.29 45.27 25.54
C THR A 443 -52.01 44.64 25.01
N VAL A 444 -51.65 44.98 23.78
CA VAL A 444 -50.31 44.79 23.24
C VAL A 444 -49.40 45.78 23.98
N GLN A 445 -48.74 45.29 25.04
CA GLN A 445 -47.50 45.88 25.51
C GLN A 445 -46.37 45.35 24.63
N SER A 446 -45.79 46.22 23.81
CA SER A 446 -44.46 46.00 23.27
C SER A 446 -43.46 46.16 24.42
N GLU A 447 -42.93 45.05 24.91
CA GLU A 447 -41.73 45.04 25.74
C GLU A 447 -40.57 44.57 24.87
N ALA A 448 -39.76 45.53 24.43
CA ALA A 448 -38.48 45.28 23.82
C ALA A 448 -37.51 44.82 24.92
N ALA A 449 -37.16 43.53 24.92
CA ALA A 449 -36.05 43.00 25.70
C ALA A 449 -35.03 42.35 24.75
N ALA A 450 -33.83 42.93 24.76
CA ALA A 450 -32.62 42.37 24.16
C ALA A 450 -32.17 41.10 24.92
N PRO A 451 -31.41 40.19 24.28
CA PRO A 451 -31.32 38.79 24.69
C PRO A 451 -30.40 38.60 25.90
N GLN A 452 -30.86 37.81 26.87
CA GLN A 452 -29.99 37.19 27.88
C GLN A 452 -29.81 35.70 27.57
N ALA A 453 -28.62 35.21 27.91
CA ALA A 453 -28.04 33.92 27.54
C ALA A 453 -28.98 32.71 27.80
N GLY A 454 -29.04 31.83 26.80
CA GLY A 454 -30.02 30.76 26.69
C GLY A 454 -29.90 29.66 27.74
N THR A 455 -30.98 29.48 28.50
CA THR A 455 -31.38 28.18 29.05
C THR A 455 -32.31 27.55 28.01
N ARG A 456 -31.83 26.50 27.35
CA ARG A 456 -32.56 25.79 26.28
C ARG A 456 -33.80 25.13 26.90
N VAL A 457 -34.99 25.67 26.64
CA VAL A 457 -36.26 25.04 27.04
C VAL A 457 -36.40 23.78 26.20
N VAL A 458 -36.16 22.63 26.81
CA VAL A 458 -36.31 21.32 26.17
C VAL A 458 -37.81 21.02 26.08
N SER A 459 -38.36 20.88 24.87
CA SER A 459 -39.77 20.54 24.70
C SER A 459 -40.01 19.05 24.98
N LEU A 460 -41.21 18.68 25.43
CA LEU A 460 -41.60 17.28 25.65
C LEU A 460 -41.43 16.44 24.38
N GLU A 461 -41.77 17.02 23.22
CA GLU A 461 -41.65 16.40 21.90
C GLU A 461 -40.18 16.10 21.52
N TYR A 462 -39.25 16.94 21.95
CA TYR A 462 -37.82 16.68 21.78
C TYR A 462 -37.35 15.50 22.64
N LEU A 463 -37.81 15.40 23.90
CA LEU A 463 -37.49 14.24 24.75
C LEU A 463 -38.04 12.94 24.19
N GLU A 464 -39.25 12.96 23.60
CA GLU A 464 -39.85 11.77 22.98
C GLU A 464 -39.10 11.31 21.74
N GLY A 465 -38.68 12.24 20.88
CA GLY A 465 -37.84 11.94 19.72
C GLY A 465 -36.49 11.36 20.11
N GLU A 466 -35.83 11.94 21.13
CA GLU A 466 -34.52 11.47 21.59
C GLU A 466 -34.61 10.11 22.30
N LEU A 467 -35.66 9.88 23.09
CA LEU A 467 -35.91 8.59 23.72
C LEU A 467 -36.14 7.49 22.68
N ALA A 468 -36.92 7.76 21.63
CA ALA A 468 -37.15 6.81 20.53
C ALA A 468 -35.84 6.48 19.79
N ARG A 469 -34.98 7.48 19.56
CA ARG A 469 -33.66 7.31 18.94
C ARG A 469 -32.76 6.38 19.76
N LEU A 470 -32.64 6.64 21.07
CA LEU A 470 -31.77 5.85 21.95
C LEU A 470 -32.29 4.41 22.14
N VAL A 471 -33.61 4.21 22.17
CA VAL A 471 -34.22 2.87 22.25
C VAL A 471 -33.88 2.04 21.01
N GLU A 472 -33.97 2.63 19.81
CA GLU A 472 -33.60 1.93 18.57
C GLU A 472 -32.08 1.65 18.50
N GLU A 473 -31.26 2.58 18.98
CA GLU A 473 -29.81 2.39 19.06
C GLU A 473 -29.43 1.26 20.04
N THR A 474 -30.12 1.18 21.18
CA THR A 474 -29.95 0.09 22.17
C THR A 474 -30.30 -1.27 21.57
N LYS A 475 -31.41 -1.34 20.81
CA LYS A 475 -31.83 -2.55 20.09
C LYS A 475 -30.75 -3.02 19.11
N ARG A 476 -30.17 -2.09 18.34
CA ARG A 476 -29.09 -2.39 17.39
C ARG A 476 -27.85 -2.98 18.08
N TYR A 477 -27.46 -2.47 19.24
CA TYR A 477 -26.33 -3.03 20.00
C TYR A 477 -26.63 -4.42 20.59
N ARG A 478 -27.88 -4.70 20.98
CA ARG A 478 -28.30 -6.05 21.37
C ARG A 478 -28.19 -7.04 20.20
N ASP A 479 -28.67 -6.65 19.01
CA ASP A 479 -28.54 -7.47 17.80
C ASP A 479 -27.07 -7.74 17.44
N TYR A 480 -26.18 -6.77 17.66
CA TYR A 480 -24.74 -6.95 17.43
C TYR A 480 -24.12 -7.94 18.42
N LEU A 481 -24.49 -7.90 19.70
CA LEU A 481 -24.05 -8.89 20.67
C LEU A 481 -24.55 -10.29 20.30
N GLU A 482 -25.81 -10.45 19.91
CA GLU A 482 -26.36 -11.75 19.50
C GLU A 482 -25.63 -12.32 18.26
N LYS A 483 -25.37 -11.48 17.25
CA LYS A 483 -24.60 -11.87 16.06
C LYS A 483 -23.15 -12.22 16.42
N LEU A 484 -22.55 -11.50 17.37
CA LEU A 484 -21.20 -11.78 17.84
C LEU A 484 -21.12 -13.12 18.59
N GLU A 485 -22.12 -13.45 19.42
CA GLU A 485 -22.23 -14.76 20.07
C GLU A 485 -22.41 -15.89 19.05
N THR A 486 -23.28 -15.67 18.04
CA THR A 486 -23.47 -16.63 16.94
C THR A 486 -22.17 -16.86 16.17
N ALA A 487 -21.46 -15.78 15.82
CA ALA A 487 -20.21 -15.87 15.08
C ALA A 487 -19.10 -16.54 15.89
N LYS A 488 -19.08 -16.39 17.23
CA LYS A 488 -18.20 -17.15 18.11
C LYS A 488 -18.55 -18.64 18.12
N ALA A 489 -19.82 -18.99 18.27
CA ALA A 489 -20.27 -20.39 18.26
C ALA A 489 -19.94 -21.10 16.93
N GLU A 490 -19.96 -20.36 15.82
CA GLU A 490 -19.57 -20.83 14.50
C GLU A 490 -18.05 -20.84 14.23
N GLY A 491 -17.23 -20.39 15.19
CA GLY A 491 -15.76 -20.31 15.03
C GLY A 491 -15.30 -19.25 14.03
N LYS A 492 -16.15 -18.27 13.68
CA LYS A 492 -15.85 -17.20 12.71
C LYS A 492 -15.08 -16.02 13.32
N VAL A 493 -14.94 -15.98 14.64
CA VAL A 493 -14.26 -14.90 15.37
C VAL A 493 -13.22 -15.50 16.31
N ALA A 494 -12.00 -14.97 16.29
CA ALA A 494 -10.94 -15.39 17.20
C ALA A 494 -11.23 -14.95 18.64
N GLU A 495 -10.87 -15.79 19.63
CA GLU A 495 -11.16 -15.54 21.05
C GLU A 495 -10.73 -14.15 21.57
N PRO A 496 -9.56 -13.60 21.19
CA PRO A 496 -9.17 -12.25 21.61
C PRO A 496 -10.06 -11.15 21.04
N ALA A 497 -10.40 -11.24 19.74
CA ALA A 497 -11.25 -10.28 19.06
C ALA A 497 -12.70 -10.32 19.57
N TYR A 498 -13.20 -11.50 19.91
CA TYR A 498 -14.49 -11.65 20.56
C TYR A 498 -14.52 -10.97 21.93
N GLY A 499 -13.47 -11.15 22.74
CA GLY A 499 -13.37 -10.54 24.07
C GLY A 499 -13.43 -9.01 24.04
N GLU A 500 -12.67 -8.40 23.14
CA GLU A 500 -12.65 -6.94 22.95
C GLU A 500 -13.99 -6.39 22.47
N LEU A 501 -14.57 -6.99 21.41
CA LEU A 501 -15.84 -6.53 20.83
C LEU A 501 -17.02 -6.70 21.81
N LYS A 502 -17.06 -7.82 22.55
CA LYS A 502 -18.11 -8.07 23.54
C LYS A 502 -18.05 -7.04 24.67
N LYS A 503 -16.85 -6.73 25.15
CA LYS A 503 -16.63 -5.68 26.15
C LYS A 503 -17.10 -4.32 25.64
N GLU A 504 -16.67 -3.91 24.46
CA GLU A 504 -17.04 -2.62 23.86
C GLU A 504 -18.57 -2.47 23.69
N TYR A 505 -19.24 -3.49 23.14
CA TYR A 505 -20.69 -3.41 22.93
C TYR A 505 -21.48 -3.42 24.23
N THR A 506 -21.01 -4.15 25.24
CA THR A 506 -21.65 -4.17 26.57
C THR A 506 -21.50 -2.82 27.27
N GLU A 507 -20.33 -2.18 27.19
CA GLU A 507 -20.10 -0.83 27.75
C GLU A 507 -20.97 0.23 27.06
N LYS A 508 -21.09 0.19 25.73
CA LYS A 508 -21.98 1.11 24.99
C LYS A 508 -23.45 0.90 25.34
N LEU A 509 -23.87 -0.35 25.48
CA LEU A 509 -25.24 -0.68 25.84
C LEU A 509 -25.60 -0.19 27.25
N ALA A 510 -24.71 -0.38 28.23
CA ALA A 510 -24.89 0.14 29.58
C ALA A 510 -25.01 1.67 29.61
N LYS A 511 -24.22 2.38 28.79
CA LYS A 511 -24.30 3.83 28.68
C LYS A 511 -25.62 4.30 28.08
N LEU A 512 -26.09 3.65 27.02
CA LEU A 512 -27.37 3.98 26.38
C LEU A 512 -28.56 3.72 27.31
N GLU A 513 -28.52 2.63 28.08
CA GLU A 513 -29.57 2.31 29.07
C GLU A 513 -29.62 3.34 30.20
N GLU A 514 -28.47 3.87 30.62
CA GLU A 514 -28.38 4.97 31.59
C GLU A 514 -28.97 6.27 31.02
N GLU A 515 -28.59 6.66 29.80
CA GLU A 515 -29.12 7.86 29.12
C GLU A 515 -30.64 7.77 28.92
N ILE A 516 -31.17 6.59 28.54
CA ILE A 516 -32.61 6.33 28.45
C ILE A 516 -33.29 6.55 29.80
N ARG A 517 -32.71 6.05 30.89
CA ARG A 517 -33.26 6.22 32.24
C ARG A 517 -33.31 7.69 32.64
N GLU A 518 -32.24 8.45 32.40
CA GLU A 518 -32.20 9.88 32.70
C GLU A 518 -33.26 10.66 31.91
N LEU A 519 -33.45 10.36 30.62
CA LEU A 519 -34.48 11.00 29.81
C LEU A 519 -35.90 10.61 30.23
N GLN A 520 -36.13 9.37 30.67
CA GLN A 520 -37.43 8.95 31.22
C GLN A 520 -37.76 9.69 32.52
N GLU A 521 -36.79 9.88 33.41
CA GLU A 521 -36.97 10.68 34.63
C GLU A 521 -37.21 12.15 34.31
N ALA A 522 -36.48 12.72 33.34
CA ALA A 522 -36.68 14.09 32.89
C ALA A 522 -38.07 14.30 32.26
N LYS A 523 -38.54 13.33 31.45
CA LYS A 523 -39.88 13.33 30.88
C LYS A 523 -40.94 13.30 31.99
N LYS A 524 -40.81 12.39 32.96
CA LYS A 524 -41.74 12.28 34.09
C LYS A 524 -41.83 13.58 34.89
N LYS A 525 -40.69 14.22 35.19
CA LYS A 525 -40.65 15.51 35.89
C LYS A 525 -41.34 16.63 35.10
N MET A 526 -41.22 16.65 33.76
CA MET A 526 -41.92 17.62 32.93
C MET A 526 -43.42 17.35 32.80
N GLU A 527 -43.85 16.08 32.85
CA GLU A 527 -45.27 15.72 32.88
C GLU A 527 -45.92 16.08 34.22
N GLU A 528 -45.22 15.92 35.35
CA GLU A 528 -45.71 16.30 36.68
C GLU A 528 -45.79 17.84 36.91
N GLN A 529 -45.10 18.62 36.08
CA GLN A 529 -45.10 20.10 36.13
C GLN A 529 -46.20 20.74 35.26
N LYS A 530 -46.89 19.96 34.42
CA LYS A 530 -48.06 20.37 33.63
C LYS A 530 -49.34 20.05 34.38
#